data_AF-A0A1K1YZ78-F1
#
_entry.id   AF-A0A1K1YZ78-F1
#
_cell.length_a   1.000
_cell.length_b   1.000
_cell.length_c   1.000
_cell.angle_alpha   90.00
_cell.angle_beta   90.00
_cell.angle_gamma   90.00
#
_symmetry.space_group_name_H-M   'P 1'
#
loop_
_entity.id
_entity.type
_entity.pdbx_description
1 polymer ?
#
loop_
_entity_poly.entity_id
_entity_poly.type
_entity_poly.pdbx_seq_one_letter_code
_entity_poly.pdbx_strand_id
1 'polypeptide(L)'
;MELSAAAPGGRADNRLLADHRERETPMTASHLLVPVPIPDRVAALIGSCIPQHILQAEFDAECAAREVRSFRGPRLCDEDRADREQALSELARANKILAAHHPRLTVRPGSSW
;
A
#
# COMPACT_ATOMS: atom_id res chain seq x y z
N MET A 1 55.92 -49.52 -5.96
CA MET A 1 56.56 -49.19 -7.25
C MET A 1 56.86 -47.70 -7.23
N GLU A 2 58.06 -47.34 -7.66
CA GLU A 2 58.64 -45.99 -7.64
C GLU A 2 57.99 -45.03 -8.65
N LEU A 3 58.22 -43.72 -8.41
CA LEU A 3 58.21 -42.52 -9.31
C LEU A 3 57.49 -41.35 -8.58
N SER A 4 58.13 -40.30 -8.01
CA SER A 4 59.22 -39.42 -8.50
C SER A 4 58.99 -38.95 -9.94
N ALA A 5 58.90 -37.67 -10.34
CA ALA A 5 58.86 -36.36 -9.68
C ALA A 5 58.15 -35.36 -10.66
N ALA A 6 58.04 -34.02 -10.53
CA ALA A 6 58.60 -33.02 -9.61
C ALA A 6 57.68 -31.76 -9.52
N ALA A 7 58.16 -30.71 -8.84
CA ALA A 7 57.69 -29.32 -8.90
C ALA A 7 58.64 -28.49 -9.83
N PRO A 8 58.60 -27.12 -9.96
CA PRO A 8 57.78 -26.13 -9.26
C PRO A 8 57.28 -24.92 -10.12
N GLY A 9 56.62 -23.96 -9.46
CA GLY A 9 56.47 -22.56 -9.94
C GLY A 9 55.02 -22.07 -9.98
N GLY A 10 54.61 -21.05 -9.22
CA GLY A 10 55.33 -20.30 -8.18
C GLY A 10 54.44 -19.18 -7.60
N ARG A 11 54.98 -18.38 -6.66
CA ARG A 11 54.33 -17.18 -6.05
C ARG A 11 53.17 -17.56 -5.08
N ALA A 12 53.29 -17.54 -3.74
CA ALA A 12 54.07 -16.68 -2.84
C ALA A 12 53.72 -15.19 -3.05
N ASP A 13 53.25 -14.37 -2.11
CA ASP A 13 53.07 -14.49 -0.65
C ASP A 13 52.00 -13.45 -0.19
N ASN A 14 51.94 -13.16 1.12
CA ASN A 14 51.15 -12.11 1.79
C ASN A 14 49.63 -12.42 1.87
N ARG A 15 49.09 -12.94 2.98
CA ARG A 15 49.47 -12.78 4.40
C ARG A 15 49.47 -11.31 4.85
N LEU A 16 48.32 -10.88 5.37
CA LEU A 16 48.16 -9.85 6.42
C LEU A 16 48.83 -8.48 6.18
N LEU A 17 48.31 -7.70 5.23
CA LEU A 17 48.16 -6.24 5.37
C LEU A 17 46.72 -5.89 4.93
N ALA A 18 45.86 -5.43 5.83
CA ALA A 18 45.78 -4.05 6.31
C ALA A 18 45.09 -3.10 5.30
N ASP A 19 43.76 -3.18 5.22
CA ASP A 19 42.87 -2.02 5.44
C ASP A 19 41.40 -2.50 5.50
N HIS A 20 40.95 -2.86 6.71
CA HIS A 20 39.54 -2.79 7.08
C HIS A 20 39.27 -1.46 7.80
N ARG A 21 39.83 -0.38 7.25
CA ARG A 21 39.40 0.97 7.56
C ARG A 21 37.95 1.12 7.09
N GLU A 22 37.07 1.19 8.09
CA GLU A 22 35.86 2.00 8.05
C GLU A 22 35.08 1.89 6.73
N ARG A 23 34.39 0.75 6.55
CA ARG A 23 33.10 0.83 5.86
C ARG A 23 32.21 1.70 6.73
N GLU A 24 32.19 2.99 6.40
CA GLU A 24 31.15 3.90 6.85
C GLU A 24 29.80 3.21 6.60
N THR A 25 29.13 2.81 7.68
CA THR A 25 27.69 2.60 7.65
C THR A 25 27.09 3.84 7.00
N PRO A 26 26.25 3.71 5.94
CA PRO A 26 25.62 4.89 5.39
C PRO A 26 24.83 5.55 6.52
N MET A 27 25.30 6.72 6.98
CA MET A 27 24.53 7.53 7.92
C MET A 27 23.19 7.78 7.25
N THR A 28 22.15 7.15 7.78
CA THR A 28 20.80 7.33 7.26
C THR A 28 20.49 8.83 7.39
N ALA A 29 20.01 9.43 6.30
CA ALA A 29 19.92 10.89 6.16
C ALA A 29 18.98 11.58 7.17
N SER A 30 18.35 10.81 8.07
CA SER A 30 17.62 11.24 9.27
C SER A 30 18.33 12.33 10.07
N HIS A 31 19.66 12.33 10.15
CA HIS A 31 20.43 13.33 10.90
C HIS A 31 20.51 14.73 10.22
N LEU A 32 20.13 14.84 8.94
CA LEU A 32 20.11 16.11 8.19
C LEU A 32 18.72 16.78 8.17
N LEU A 33 17.68 16.11 8.68
CA LEU A 33 16.34 16.65 8.75
C LEU A 33 16.19 17.59 9.96
N VAL A 34 16.71 18.80 9.82
CA VAL A 34 16.28 19.93 10.68
C VAL A 34 14.76 20.03 10.57
N PRO A 35 13.99 19.95 11.68
CA PRO A 35 12.54 20.06 11.62
C PRO A 35 12.13 21.47 11.18
N VAL A 36 11.87 21.64 9.89
CA VAL A 36 11.34 22.89 9.35
C VAL A 36 9.92 23.05 9.88
N PRO A 37 9.55 24.20 10.50
CA PRO A 37 8.20 24.40 10.99
C PRO A 37 7.21 24.27 9.84
N ILE A 38 6.31 23.29 9.95
CA ILE A 38 5.22 23.09 9.01
C ILE A 38 4.30 24.31 9.14
N PRO A 39 4.04 25.09 8.07
CA PRO A 39 3.16 26.25 8.17
C PRO A 39 1.76 25.84 8.63
N ASP A 40 1.10 26.64 9.48
CA ASP A 40 -0.16 26.23 10.13
C ASP A 40 -1.25 25.78 9.15
N ARG A 41 -1.28 26.35 7.93
CA ARG A 41 -2.19 25.90 6.85
C ARG A 41 -1.88 24.49 6.35
N VAL A 42 -0.60 24.12 6.29
CA VAL A 42 -0.15 22.77 5.93
C VAL A 42 -0.37 21.81 7.10
N ALA A 43 -0.15 22.26 8.35
CA ALA A 43 -0.50 21.48 9.54
C ALA A 43 -2.02 21.22 9.63
N ALA A 44 -2.85 22.20 9.26
CA ALA A 44 -4.29 22.06 9.14
C ALA A 44 -4.72 21.17 7.96
N LEU A 45 -3.96 21.12 6.86
CA LEU A 45 -4.18 20.18 5.75
C LEU A 45 -3.74 18.74 6.07
N ILE A 46 -2.72 18.58 6.91
CA ILE A 46 -2.35 17.29 7.50
C ILE A 46 -3.42 16.87 8.53
N GLY A 47 -3.92 17.83 9.32
CA GLY A 47 -5.03 17.64 10.27
C GLY A 47 -6.40 17.45 9.60
N SER A 48 -6.56 17.82 8.32
CA SER A 48 -7.74 17.48 7.51
C SER A 48 -7.68 16.04 6.98
N CYS A 49 -7.13 15.13 7.78
CA CYS A 49 -7.41 13.70 7.74
C CYS A 49 -8.89 13.50 7.38
N ILE A 50 -9.15 12.66 6.38
CA ILE A 50 -10.46 12.47 5.74
C ILE A 50 -11.55 12.43 6.83
N PRO A 51 -12.57 13.32 6.79
CA PRO A 51 -13.55 13.43 7.87
C PRO A 51 -14.21 12.09 8.17
N GLN A 52 -14.47 11.79 9.45
CA GLN A 52 -14.96 10.46 9.87
C GLN A 52 -16.23 10.00 9.13
N HIS A 53 -17.12 10.91 8.74
CA HIS A 53 -18.31 10.60 7.96
C HIS A 53 -18.01 10.22 6.49
N ILE A 54 -16.87 10.66 5.93
CA ILE A 54 -16.38 10.25 4.62
C ILE A 54 -15.72 8.86 4.73
N LEU A 55 -14.92 8.61 5.78
CA LEU A 55 -14.37 7.27 6.06
C LEU A 55 -15.48 6.23 6.30
N GLN A 56 -16.56 6.60 7.00
CA GLN A 56 -17.73 5.74 7.16
C GLN A 56 -18.42 5.51 5.81
N ALA A 57 -18.62 6.55 5.00
CA ALA A 57 -19.20 6.39 3.66
C ALA A 57 -18.34 5.54 2.72
N GLU A 58 -17.01 5.54 2.87
CA GLU A 58 -16.10 4.65 2.14
C GLU A 58 -16.33 3.19 2.54
N PHE A 59 -16.33 2.91 3.85
CA PHE A 59 -16.62 1.57 4.38
C PHE A 59 -18.02 1.06 3.98
N ASP A 60 -19.04 1.92 4.08
CA ASP A 60 -20.42 1.62 3.69
C ASP A 60 -20.51 1.32 2.18
N ALA A 61 -19.82 2.11 1.35
CA ALA A 61 -19.76 1.90 -0.09
C ALA A 61 -19.02 0.61 -0.47
N GLU A 62 -17.91 0.27 0.19
CA GLU A 62 -17.21 -1.00 -0.04
C GLU A 62 -18.05 -2.21 0.39
N CYS A 63 -18.71 -2.14 1.55
CA CYS A 63 -19.63 -3.17 2.03
C CYS A 63 -20.80 -3.35 1.05
N ALA A 64 -21.52 -2.29 0.70
CA ALA A 64 -22.63 -2.36 -0.26
C ALA A 64 -22.16 -2.86 -1.64
N ALA A 65 -21.00 -2.41 -2.13
CA ALA A 65 -20.40 -2.91 -3.37
C ALA A 65 -19.97 -4.38 -3.28
N ARG A 66 -19.62 -4.91 -2.10
CA ARG A 66 -19.41 -6.35 -1.87
C ARG A 66 -20.74 -7.10 -1.95
N GLU A 67 -21.79 -6.64 -1.27
CA GLU A 67 -23.08 -7.35 -1.29
C GLU A 67 -23.73 -7.36 -2.68
N VAL A 68 -23.68 -6.24 -3.42
CA VAL A 68 -24.09 -6.21 -4.85
C VAL A 68 -23.29 -7.21 -5.70
N ARG A 69 -22.03 -7.51 -5.33
CA ARG A 69 -21.18 -8.53 -5.98
C ARG A 69 -21.45 -9.95 -5.47
N SER A 70 -22.15 -10.15 -4.36
CA SER A 70 -22.62 -11.45 -3.84
C SER A 70 -23.82 -11.95 -4.65
N PHE A 71 -24.76 -11.07 -4.99
CA PHE A 71 -25.95 -11.39 -5.80
C PHE A 71 -25.61 -11.60 -7.29
N ARG A 72 -25.00 -12.76 -7.62
CA ARG A 72 -24.70 -13.17 -9.00
C ARG A 72 -25.36 -14.48 -9.38
N GLY A 73 -25.89 -14.49 -10.59
CA GLY A 73 -26.38 -15.69 -11.26
C GLY A 73 -27.43 -15.35 -12.32
N PRO A 74 -27.71 -16.26 -13.26
CA PRO A 74 -28.77 -16.08 -14.24
C PRO A 74 -30.18 -16.24 -13.64
N ARG A 75 -30.29 -16.66 -12.37
CA ARG A 75 -31.55 -16.88 -11.63
C ARG A 75 -31.39 -16.53 -10.16
N LEU A 76 -31.44 -15.23 -9.85
CA LEU A 76 -31.74 -14.75 -8.49
C LEU A 76 -33.23 -15.00 -8.22
N CYS A 77 -33.64 -15.29 -6.98
CA CYS A 77 -35.07 -15.31 -6.62
C CYS A 77 -35.66 -13.87 -6.53
N ASP A 78 -36.93 -13.72 -6.16
CA ASP A 78 -37.53 -12.38 -6.00
C ASP A 78 -36.94 -11.62 -4.80
N GLU A 79 -36.64 -12.36 -3.74
CA GLU A 79 -35.99 -11.89 -2.52
C GLU A 79 -34.55 -11.42 -2.80
N ASP A 80 -33.73 -12.26 -3.44
CA ASP A 80 -32.37 -11.92 -3.90
C ASP A 80 -32.35 -10.66 -4.79
N ARG A 81 -33.40 -10.44 -5.59
CA ARG A 81 -33.53 -9.23 -6.43
C ARG A 81 -33.78 -8.00 -5.59
N ALA A 82 -34.70 -8.08 -4.62
CA ALA A 82 -35.00 -6.99 -3.70
C ALA A 82 -33.78 -6.62 -2.85
N ASP A 83 -33.08 -7.61 -2.30
CA ASP A 83 -31.87 -7.38 -1.50
C ASP A 83 -30.73 -6.76 -2.31
N ARG A 84 -30.59 -7.16 -3.59
CA ARG A 84 -29.65 -6.54 -4.53
C ARG A 84 -30.01 -5.08 -4.85
N GLU A 85 -31.29 -4.76 -5.01
CA GLU A 85 -31.77 -3.39 -5.24
C GLU A 85 -31.59 -2.49 -4.00
N GLN A 86 -31.78 -3.06 -2.80
CA GLN A 86 -31.48 -2.41 -1.54
C GLN A 86 -29.98 -2.09 -1.42
N ALA A 87 -29.10 -3.08 -1.66
CA ALA A 87 -27.65 -2.88 -1.64
C ALA A 87 -27.17 -1.87 -2.70
N LEU A 88 -27.79 -1.83 -3.89
CA LEU A 88 -27.54 -0.79 -4.90
C LEU A 88 -27.96 0.61 -4.41
N SER A 89 -29.07 0.71 -3.68
CA SER A 89 -29.56 1.98 -3.11
C SER A 89 -28.66 2.50 -1.99
N GLU A 90 -28.13 1.61 -1.16
CA GLU A 90 -27.15 1.92 -0.12
C GLU A 90 -25.82 2.38 -0.74
N LEU A 91 -25.32 1.66 -1.74
CA LEU A 91 -24.12 2.06 -2.49
C LEU A 91 -24.29 3.45 -3.15
N ALA A 92 -25.47 3.73 -3.72
CA ALA A 92 -25.77 5.06 -4.30
C ALA A 92 -25.81 6.16 -3.23
N ARG A 93 -26.34 5.87 -2.04
CA ARG A 93 -26.37 6.81 -0.89
C ARG A 93 -24.97 7.13 -0.38
N ALA A 94 -24.14 6.11 -0.17
CA ALA A 94 -22.76 6.26 0.28
C ALA A 94 -21.92 7.01 -0.77
N ASN A 95 -22.04 6.63 -2.05
CA ASN A 95 -21.37 7.32 -3.15
C ASN A 95 -21.77 8.79 -3.30
N LYS A 96 -22.99 9.20 -2.90
CA LYS A 96 -23.38 10.62 -2.88
C LYS A 96 -22.53 11.43 -1.90
N ILE A 97 -22.21 10.87 -0.74
CA ILE A 97 -21.34 11.50 0.27
C ILE A 97 -19.89 11.56 -0.25
N LEU A 98 -19.38 10.44 -0.78
CA LEU A 98 -18.04 10.37 -1.36
C LEU A 98 -17.85 11.33 -2.53
N ALA A 99 -18.83 11.41 -3.44
CA ALA A 99 -18.81 12.32 -4.58
C ALA A 99 -18.83 13.81 -4.18
N ALA A 100 -19.55 14.15 -3.10
CA ALA A 100 -19.59 15.51 -2.56
C ALA A 100 -18.24 15.93 -1.93
N HIS A 101 -17.48 14.98 -1.39
CA HIS A 101 -16.12 15.22 -0.89
C HIS A 101 -15.10 15.27 -2.03
N HIS A 102 -15.02 14.21 -2.84
CA HIS A 102 -14.16 14.16 -4.02
C HIS A 102 -14.62 13.09 -5.04
N PRO A 103 -14.89 13.43 -6.31
CA PRO A 103 -15.57 12.54 -7.25
C PRO A 103 -14.81 11.25 -7.60
N ARG A 104 -13.47 11.23 -7.42
CA ARG A 104 -12.66 10.01 -7.61
C ARG A 104 -12.77 8.98 -6.48
N LEU A 105 -13.44 9.30 -5.37
CA LEU A 105 -13.67 8.37 -4.26
C LEU A 105 -14.88 7.45 -4.47
N THR A 106 -15.65 7.63 -5.55
CA THR A 106 -16.86 6.83 -5.80
C THR A 106 -16.54 5.37 -6.12
N VAL A 107 -17.10 4.45 -5.33
CA VAL A 107 -16.91 3.00 -5.46
C VAL A 107 -17.85 2.45 -6.53
N ARG A 108 -17.34 1.58 -7.41
CA ARG A 108 -18.12 0.83 -8.40
C ARG A 108 -18.27 -0.64 -7.97
N PRO A 109 -19.44 -1.28 -8.13
CA PRO A 109 -19.65 -2.69 -7.77
C PRO A 109 -19.02 -3.68 -8.77
N GLY A 110 -17.97 -3.27 -9.48
CA GLY A 110 -17.30 -4.03 -10.53
C GLY A 110 -15.84 -3.62 -10.80
N SER A 111 -15.31 -2.63 -10.09
CA SER A 111 -13.85 -2.40 -10.08
C SER A 111 -13.18 -3.48 -9.23
N SER A 112 -12.37 -4.32 -9.85
CA SER A 112 -11.23 -4.91 -9.15
C SER A 112 -10.21 -3.81 -8.87
N TRP A 113 -9.54 -3.91 -7.74
CA TRP A 113 -8.25 -3.26 -7.52
C TRP A 113 -7.16 -3.97 -8.36
#